data_AF-A0A8T0CMZ8-F1
#
_entry.id   AF-A0A8T0CMZ8-F1
#
_cell.length_a   1.000
_cell.length_b   1.000
_cell.length_c   1.000
_cell.angle_alpha   90.00
_cell.angle_beta   90.00
_cell.angle_gamma   90.00
#
_symmetry.space_group_name_H-M   'P 1'
#
loop_
_entity.id
_entity.type
_entity.pdbx_description
1 polymer ?
#
loop_
_entity_poly.entity_id
_entity_poly.type
_entity_poly.pdbx_seq_one_letter_code
_entity_poly.pdbx_strand_id
1 'polypeptide(L)'
;MTKRWAKLRKTLSMSNRFSLQKVPPENCTYFQKVREPTPAYAWVKCEREEDKDCFEILNVAKILGRAGSIFHDDSRYVRLSLIRSDDDFDVLISRLKSLISGEDGAKIMRF
;
A
#
# COMPACT_ATOMS: atom_id res chain seq x y z
N MET A 1 -3.32 12.48 -8.87
CA MET A 1 -2.94 11.06 -8.63
C MET A 1 -1.44 10.79 -8.65
N THR A 2 -0.65 11.32 -9.60
CA THR A 2 0.81 11.08 -9.65
C THR A 2 1.53 11.32 -8.32
N LYS A 3 1.27 12.46 -7.66
CA LYS A 3 1.84 12.79 -6.35
C LYS A 3 1.44 11.78 -5.27
N ARG A 4 0.16 11.38 -5.23
CA ARG A 4 -0.35 10.40 -4.26
C ARG A 4 0.30 9.03 -4.47
N TRP A 5 0.36 8.55 -5.71
CA TRP A 5 1.02 7.28 -6.03
C TRP A 5 2.52 7.29 -5.67
N ALA A 6 3.24 8.37 -5.99
CA ALA A 6 4.65 8.51 -5.64
C ALA A 6 4.87 8.54 -4.11
N LYS A 7 4.04 9.27 -3.35
CA LYS A 7 4.12 9.33 -1.88
C LYS A 7 3.86 7.96 -1.24
N LEU A 8 2.86 7.21 -1.75
CA LEU A 8 2.57 5.87 -1.30
C LEU A 8 3.72 4.90 -1.61
N ARG A 9 4.19 4.83 -2.86
CA ARG A 9 5.31 3.97 -3.25
C ARG A 9 6.53 4.21 -2.38
N LYS A 10 6.90 5.49 -2.17
CA LYS A 10 8.02 5.88 -1.31
C LYS A 10 7.83 5.44 0.15
N THR A 11 6.60 5.51 0.65
CA THR A 11 6.31 5.11 2.03
C THR A 11 6.43 3.60 2.19
N LEU A 12 5.81 2.82 1.31
CA LEU A 12 5.87 1.35 1.38
C LEU A 12 7.26 0.81 1.08
N SER A 13 8.06 1.46 0.24
CA SER A 13 9.45 1.04 -0.05
C SER A 13 10.40 1.18 1.15
N MET A 14 9.97 1.78 2.26
CA MET A 14 10.75 1.85 3.50
C MET A 14 10.77 0.52 4.27
N SER A 15 9.91 -0.44 3.91
CA SER A 15 9.89 -1.78 4.49
C SER A 15 9.80 -2.84 3.40
N ASN A 16 10.28 -4.05 3.69
CA ASN A 16 10.08 -5.23 2.88
C ASN A 16 8.79 -6.01 3.24
N ARG A 17 8.01 -5.53 4.23
CA ARG A 17 6.76 -6.16 4.67
C ARG A 17 5.67 -6.09 3.62
N PHE A 18 5.69 -5.06 2.76
CA PHE A 18 4.63 -4.80 1.80
C PHE A 18 5.17 -4.76 0.38
N SER A 19 4.39 -5.31 -0.56
CA SER A 19 4.60 -5.09 -1.99
C SER A 19 3.37 -4.46 -2.64
N LEU A 20 3.58 -3.85 -3.80
CA LEU A 20 2.56 -3.19 -4.60
C LEU A 20 2.41 -3.88 -5.95
N GLN A 21 1.28 -3.62 -6.62
CA GLN A 21 1.10 -4.05 -8.00
C GLN A 21 2.22 -3.56 -8.91
N LYS A 22 2.71 -4.45 -9.77
CA LYS A 22 3.71 -4.14 -10.80
C LYS A 22 2.97 -3.85 -12.10
N VAL A 23 2.89 -2.58 -12.47
CA VAL A 23 2.29 -2.13 -13.73
C VAL A 23 3.37 -1.39 -14.52
N PRO A 24 3.66 -1.80 -15.77
CA PRO A 24 4.69 -1.14 -16.57
C PRO A 24 4.23 0.25 -17.04
N PRO A 25 5.16 1.16 -17.34
CA PRO A 25 4.86 2.39 -18.06
C PRO A 25 4.41 2.08 -19.49
N GLU A 26 3.44 2.85 -19.98
CA GLU A 26 2.82 2.63 -21.30
C GLU A 26 2.75 3.91 -22.11
N ASN A 27 2.71 3.79 -23.44
CA ASN A 27 2.52 4.95 -24.32
C ASN A 27 1.07 5.44 -24.25
N CYS A 28 0.88 6.71 -23.89
CA CYS A 28 -0.43 7.33 -23.83
C CYS A 28 -0.66 8.22 -25.06
N THR A 29 -1.62 7.84 -25.92
CA THR A 29 -1.94 8.56 -27.16
C THR A 29 -2.47 9.97 -26.91
N TYR A 30 -3.19 10.20 -25.81
CA TYR A 30 -3.69 11.53 -25.44
C TYR A 30 -2.56 12.49 -25.05
N PHE A 31 -1.59 12.03 -24.25
CA PHE A 31 -0.45 12.85 -23.81
C PHE A 31 0.75 12.77 -24.74
N GLN A 32 0.68 11.92 -25.78
CA GLN A 32 1.74 11.65 -26.76
C GLN A 32 3.10 11.34 -26.13
N LYS A 33 3.09 10.57 -25.04
CA LYS A 33 4.31 10.16 -24.33
C LYS A 33 4.11 8.90 -23.50
N VAL A 34 5.21 8.22 -23.19
CA VAL A 34 5.24 7.15 -22.20
C VAL A 34 4.97 7.72 -20.80
N ARG A 35 4.06 7.08 -20.05
CA ARG A 35 3.68 7.51 -18.71
C ARG A 35 3.72 6.36 -17.72
N GLU A 36 4.19 6.69 -16.52
CA GLU A 36 4.05 5.86 -15.33
C GLU A 36 2.57 5.63 -14.96
N PRO A 37 2.23 4.46 -14.41
CA PRO A 37 0.88 4.17 -13.93
C PRO A 37 0.50 5.10 -12.77
N THR A 38 -0.75 5.57 -12.78
CA THR A 38 -1.31 6.39 -11.70
C THR A 38 -2.67 5.83 -11.25
N PRO A 39 -2.67 4.63 -10.63
CA PRO A 39 -3.89 3.91 -10.34
C PRO A 39 -4.75 4.62 -9.28
N ALA A 40 -6.06 4.37 -9.34
CA ALA A 40 -7.02 4.85 -8.34
C ALA A 40 -6.91 4.08 -7.00
N TYR A 41 -6.44 2.84 -7.06
CA TYR A 41 -6.32 1.93 -5.93
C TYR A 41 -4.90 1.37 -5.85
N ALA A 42 -4.41 1.15 -4.64
CA ALA A 42 -3.23 0.33 -4.39
C ALA A 42 -3.66 -1.11 -4.09
N TRP A 43 -3.01 -2.07 -4.73
CA TRP A 43 -3.13 -3.48 -4.41
C TRP A 43 -1.90 -3.85 -3.58
N VAL A 44 -2.08 -3.88 -2.26
CA VAL A 44 -1.00 -4.11 -1.31
C VAL A 44 -1.01 -5.58 -0.92
N LYS A 45 0.16 -6.22 -0.96
CA LYS A 45 0.35 -7.57 -0.43
C LYS A 45 1.21 -7.51 0.83
N CYS A 46 0.83 -8.23 1.88
CA CYS A 46 1.73 -8.52 3.00
C CYS A 46 2.65 -9.70 2.63
N GLU A 47 3.96 -9.50 2.71
CA GLU A 47 4.96 -10.49 2.27
C GLU A 47 5.45 -11.39 3.40
N ARG A 48 5.33 -10.97 4.66
CA ARG A 48 5.79 -11.77 5.80
C ARG A 48 4.91 -13.00 5.98
N GLU A 49 5.51 -14.12 6.39
CA GLU A 49 4.78 -15.37 6.59
C GLU A 49 3.83 -15.31 7.79
N GLU A 50 4.18 -14.53 8.81
CA GLU A 50 3.29 -14.27 9.94
C GLU A 50 2.04 -13.46 9.56
N ASP A 51 2.08 -12.70 8.46
CA ASP A 51 1.02 -11.80 8.04
C ASP A 51 -0.02 -12.51 7.16
N LYS A 52 -0.62 -13.60 7.66
CA LYS A 52 -1.58 -14.44 6.91
C LYS A 52 -2.87 -13.70 6.53
N ASP A 53 -3.32 -12.78 7.37
CA ASP A 53 -4.47 -11.91 7.11
C ASP A 53 -4.00 -10.45 7.10
N CYS A 54 -3.70 -9.95 5.91
CA CYS A 54 -3.20 -8.59 5.73
C CYS A 54 -4.29 -7.54 6.00
N PHE A 55 -5.56 -7.91 5.84
CA PHE A 55 -6.68 -7.02 6.14
C PHE A 55 -6.76 -6.74 7.64
N GLU A 56 -6.68 -7.78 8.48
CA GLU A 56 -6.70 -7.62 9.93
C GLU A 56 -5.50 -6.82 10.45
N ILE A 57 -4.32 -7.04 9.90
CA ILE A 57 -3.11 -6.26 10.25
C ILE A 57 -3.30 -4.77 9.99
N LEU A 58 -3.80 -4.43 8.80
CA LEU A 58 -4.06 -3.05 8.44
C LEU A 58 -5.19 -2.47 9.31
N ASN A 59 -6.21 -3.27 9.63
CA ASN A 59 -7.31 -2.85 10.48
C ASN A 59 -6.86 -2.51 11.92
N VAL A 60 -5.96 -3.31 12.51
CA VAL A 60 -5.32 -3.02 13.81
C VAL A 60 -4.54 -1.70 13.75
N ALA A 61 -3.86 -1.43 12.63
CA ALA A 61 -3.20 -0.15 12.36
C ALA A 61 -4.17 0.99 12.02
N LYS A 62 -5.49 0.75 12.13
CA LYS A 62 -6.58 1.67 11.77
C LYS A 62 -6.56 2.08 10.30
N ILE A 63 -6.02 1.24 9.41
CA ILE A 63 -6.01 1.46 7.96
C ILE A 63 -7.17 0.66 7.37
N LEU A 64 -8.20 1.36 6.91
CA LEU A 64 -9.36 0.73 6.29
C LEU A 64 -9.08 0.45 4.81
N GLY A 65 -9.22 -0.82 4.43
CA GLY A 65 -9.11 -1.29 3.06
C GLY A 65 -10.27 -2.20 2.68
N ARG A 66 -10.11 -2.95 1.59
CA ARG A 66 -10.98 -4.09 1.27
C ARG A 66 -10.11 -5.34 1.12
N ALA A 67 -10.48 -6.41 1.83
CA ALA A 67 -9.76 -7.67 1.78
C ALA A 67 -9.73 -8.26 0.35
N GLY A 68 -8.61 -8.88 0.00
CA GLY A 68 -8.38 -9.53 -1.30
C GLY A 68 -9.33 -10.68 -1.57
N SER A 69 -9.75 -11.38 -0.50
CA SER A 69 -10.72 -12.48 -0.56
C SER A 69 -12.07 -12.08 -1.17
N ILE A 70 -12.51 -10.83 -1.00
CA ILE A 70 -13.73 -10.29 -1.62
C ILE A 70 -13.59 -10.23 -3.16
N PHE A 71 -12.36 -10.20 -3.67
CA PHE A 71 -12.02 -10.19 -5.08
C PHE A 71 -11.53 -11.56 -5.58
N HIS A 72 -11.70 -12.62 -4.78
CA HIS A 72 -11.21 -13.98 -5.06
C HIS A 72 -9.68 -14.09 -5.15
N ASP A 73 -8.95 -13.22 -4.44
CA ASP A 73 -7.49 -13.29 -4.29
C ASP A 73 -7.11 -13.79 -2.88
N ASP A 74 -5.83 -14.01 -2.64
CA ASP A 74 -5.28 -14.44 -1.35
C ASP A 74 -5.55 -13.41 -0.23
N SER A 75 -5.74 -13.89 1.01
CA SER A 75 -6.00 -13.05 2.19
C SER A 75 -4.84 -12.11 2.56
N ARG A 76 -3.67 -12.32 1.94
CA ARG A 76 -2.52 -11.41 2.02
C ARG A 76 -2.69 -10.14 1.21
N TYR A 77 -3.69 -10.05 0.34
CA TYR A 77 -3.94 -8.84 -0.45
C TYR A 77 -5.00 -7.93 0.18
N VAL A 78 -4.79 -6.63 0.04
CA VAL A 78 -5.74 -5.58 0.44
C VAL A 78 -5.78 -4.46 -0.59
N ARG A 79 -6.99 -4.01 -0.93
CA ARG A 79 -7.22 -2.82 -1.74
C ARG A 79 -7.28 -1.57 -0.89
N LEU A 80 -6.41 -0.60 -1.16
CA LEU A 80 -6.45 0.73 -0.54
C LEU A 80 -6.92 1.78 -1.56
N SER A 81 -7.82 2.66 -1.15
CA SER A 81 -8.33 3.74 -2.00
C SER A 81 -7.39 4.95 -1.96
N LEU A 82 -6.95 5.42 -3.14
CA LEU A 82 -6.10 6.60 -3.27
C LEU A 82 -6.88 7.83 -3.76
N ILE A 83 -8.19 7.70 -3.99
CA ILE A 83 -9.07 8.71 -4.60
C ILE A 83 -10.00 9.41 -3.59
N ARG A 84 -9.81 9.17 -2.29
CA ARG A 84 -10.55 9.87 -1.22
C ARG A 84 -10.08 11.33 -1.05
N SER A 85 -10.57 12.05 -0.02
CA SER A 85 -10.10 13.40 0.28
C SER A 85 -8.58 13.44 0.55
N ASP A 86 -7.97 14.63 0.49
CA ASP A 86 -6.55 14.77 0.84
C ASP A 86 -6.30 14.41 2.31
N ASP A 87 -7.21 14.77 3.23
CA ASP A 87 -7.12 14.41 4.65
C ASP A 87 -7.11 12.89 4.85
N ASP A 88 -8.03 12.16 4.19
CA ASP A 88 -8.08 10.70 4.24
C ASP A 88 -6.77 10.08 3.74
N PHE A 89 -6.22 10.65 2.66
CA PHE A 89 -4.96 10.18 2.08
C PHE A 89 -3.77 10.47 3.00
N ASP A 90 -3.71 11.63 3.64
CA ASP A 90 -2.62 11.98 4.55
C ASP A 90 -2.66 11.15 5.84
N VAL A 91 -3.85 10.87 6.38
CA VAL A 91 -4.04 9.93 7.49
C VAL A 91 -3.58 8.52 7.09
N LEU A 92 -3.93 8.05 5.88
CA LEU A 92 -3.45 6.76 5.37
C LEU A 92 -1.93 6.69 5.35
N ILE A 93 -1.26 7.70 4.79
CA ILE A 93 0.21 7.73 4.73
C ILE A 93 0.83 7.79 6.13
N SER A 94 0.26 8.58 7.03
CA SER A 94 0.75 8.69 8.42
C SER A 94 0.67 7.35 9.15
N ARG A 95 -0.47 6.65 9.05
CA ARG A 95 -0.66 5.32 9.65
C ARG A 95 0.27 4.26 9.05
N LEU A 96 0.45 4.27 7.72
CA LEU A 96 1.40 3.37 7.06
C LEU A 96 2.84 3.59 7.54
N LYS A 97 3.27 4.85 7.69
CA LYS A 97 4.58 5.18 8.24
C LYS A 97 4.73 4.67 9.68
N SER A 98 3.73 4.90 10.52
CA SER A 98 3.75 4.42 11.90
C SER A 98 3.82 2.89 11.98
N LEU A 99 3.08 2.20 11.11
CA LEU A 99 3.08 0.74 11.03
C LEU A 99 4.47 0.21 10.62
N ILE A 100 5.10 0.85 9.63
CA ILE A 100 6.43 0.49 9.15
C ILE A 100 7.50 0.79 10.20
N SER A 101 7.49 1.97 10.83
CA SER A 101 8.48 2.31 11.86
C SER A 101 8.34 1.48 13.14
N GLY A 102 7.13 0.99 13.45
CA GLY A 102 6.90 0.04 14.54
C GLY A 102 7.58 -1.32 14.32
N GLU A 103 7.87 -1.70 13.07
CA GLU A 103 8.61 -2.93 12.75
C GLU A 103 10.06 -2.88 13.22
N ASP A 104 10.69 -1.70 13.15
CA ASP A 104 12.08 -1.52 13.55
C ASP A 104 12.22 -1.54 15.08
N GLY A 105 11.25 -0.98 15.81
CA GLY A 105 11.20 -1.07 17.28
C GLY A 105 11.03 -2.49 17.79
N ALA A 106 10.25 -3.33 17.10
CA ALA A 106 10.06 -4.74 17.45
C ALA A 106 11.29 -5.62 17.12
N LYS A 107 12.13 -5.22 16.15
CA LYS A 107 13.42 -5.89 15.88
C LYS A 107 14.47 -5.60 16.96
N ILE A 108 14.47 -4.40 17.54
CA ILE A 108 15.46 -3.99 18.56
C ILE A 108 15.20 -4.70 19.91
N MET A 109 13.95 -5.03 20.24
CA MET A 109 13.59 -5.71 21.49
C MET A 109 13.67 -7.26 21.45
N ARG A 110 14.23 -7.84 20.38
CA ARG A 110 14.39 -9.31 20.23
C ARG A 110 15.82 -9.82 20.45
N PHE A 111 16.68 -9.04 21.11
CA PHE A 111 18.03 -9.45 21.51
C PHE A 111 18.10 -9.75 23.01
#